data_AF-A0A920TA70-F1
#
_entry.id   AF-A0A920TA70-F1
#
_cell.length_a   1.000
_cell.length_b   1.000
_cell.length_c   1.000
_cell.angle_alpha   90.00
_cell.angle_beta   90.00
_cell.angle_gamma   90.00
#
_symmetry.space_group_name_H-M   'P 1'
#
loop_
_entity.id
_entity.type
_entity.pdbx_description
1 polymer ?
#
loop_
_entity_poly.entity_id
_entity_poly.type
_entity_poly.pdbx_seq_one_letter_code
_entity_poly.pdbx_strand_id
1 'polypeptide(L)' 'MVLFPGGFGTQDEAFETLTLVQTGKRDLMPIVLIDPPGRNYWSQWLDFVRKTLRSSTHPPRGPLLFTLTNSVGERRPKRS' A
#
# COMPACT_ATOMS: atom_id res chain seq x y z
N MET A 1 -3.78 -1.40 8.66
CA MET A 1 -3.67 0.07 8.53
C MET A 1 -4.58 0.54 7.40
N VAL A 2 -5.19 1.71 7.52
CA VAL A 2 -6.05 2.31 6.47
C VAL A 2 -5.48 3.69 6.13
N LEU A 3 -5.20 3.94 4.85
CA LEU A 3 -4.63 5.19 4.35
C LEU A 3 -5.57 5.85 3.33
N PHE A 4 -5.88 7.12 3.58
CA PHE A 4 -6.61 7.99 2.66
C PHE A 4 -5.61 8.85 1.85
N PRO A 5 -6.00 9.41 0.70
CA PRO A 5 -5.11 10.27 -0.08
C PRO A 5 -4.63 11.45 0.77
N GLY A 6 -3.32 11.67 0.81
CA GLY A 6 -2.69 12.67 1.68
C GLY A 6 -1.41 13.26 1.11
N GLY A 7 -0.74 14.05 1.94
CA GLY A 7 0.55 14.68 1.61
C GLY A 7 1.76 13.82 2.00
N PHE A 8 2.90 14.46 2.21
CA PHE A 8 4.16 13.77 2.52
C PHE A 8 4.10 12.90 3.77
N GLY A 9 3.44 13.33 4.85
CA GLY A 9 3.34 12.52 6.07
C GLY A 9 2.61 11.19 5.85
N THR A 10 1.52 11.20 5.07
CA THR A 10 0.79 9.97 4.72
C THR A 10 1.63 9.03 3.86
N GLN A 11 2.46 9.59 2.98
CA GLN A 11 3.38 8.79 2.18
C GLN A 11 4.51 8.20 3.02
N ASP A 12 5.04 8.96 3.98
CA ASP A 12 6.07 8.50 4.92
C ASP A 12 5.58 7.29 5.71
N GLU A 13 4.40 7.39 6.34
CA GLU A 13 3.77 6.27 7.05
C GLU A 13 3.51 5.06 6.14
N ALA A 14 3.11 5.30 4.88
CA ALA A 14 2.89 4.23 3.91
C ALA A 14 4.20 3.48 3.58
N PHE A 15 5.27 4.21 3.29
CA PHE A 15 6.57 3.62 2.95
C PHE A 15 7.23 2.94 4.16
N GLU A 16 7.15 3.54 5.35
CA GLU A 16 7.64 2.92 6.58
C GLU A 16 6.93 1.58 6.82
N THR A 17 5.60 1.57 6.76
CA THR A 17 4.84 0.34 6.99
C THR A 17 5.15 -0.73 5.95
N LEU A 18 5.23 -0.36 4.67
CA LEU A 18 5.62 -1.29 3.61
C LEU A 18 7.02 -1.87 3.84
N THR A 19 7.98 -1.04 4.24
CA THR A 19 9.36 -1.46 4.51
C THR A 19 9.43 -2.41 5.70
N LEU A 20 8.71 -2.12 6.78
CA LEU A 20 8.68 -2.98 7.97
C LEU A 20 8.08 -4.35 7.67
N VAL A 21 6.98 -4.39 6.93
CA VAL A 21 6.33 -5.64 6.52
C VAL A 21 7.24 -6.43 5.55
N GLN A 22 7.87 -5.77 4.58
CA GLN A 22 8.79 -6.41 3.63
C GLN A 22 10.04 -6.99 4.28
N THR A 23 10.57 -6.32 5.31
CA THR A 23 11.77 -6.76 6.02
C THR A 23 11.48 -7.76 7.13
N GLY A 24 10.21 -8.13 7.34
CA GLY A 24 9.79 -9.02 8.42
C GLY A 24 9.96 -8.41 9.82
N LYS A 25 10.18 -7.10 9.91
CA LYS A 25 10.28 -6.37 11.18
C LYS A 25 8.92 -6.11 11.83
N ARG A 26 7.84 -6.40 11.11
CA ARG A 26 6.45 -6.32 11.59
C ARG A 26 5.64 -7.47 11.02
N ASP A 27 4.68 -7.96 11.80
CA ASP A 27 3.74 -9.00 11.36
C ASP A 27 3.00 -8.60 10.09
N LEU A 28 2.65 -9.60 9.28
CA LEU A 28 1.85 -9.44 8.08
C LEU A 28 0.49 -8.84 8.46
N MET A 29 0.30 -7.57 8.14
CA MET A 29 -0.95 -6.87 8.36
C MET A 29 -1.54 -6.34 7.06
N PRO A 30 -2.88 -6.33 6.92
CA PRO A 30 -3.51 -5.72 5.78
C PRO A 30 -3.27 -4.19 5.80
N ILE A 31 -2.60 -3.71 4.76
CA ILE A 31 -2.52 -2.28 4.43
C ILE A 31 -3.64 -1.99 3.42
N VAL A 32 -4.54 -1.08 3.76
CA VAL A 32 -5.70 -0.72 2.94
C VAL A 32 -5.51 0.71 2.43
N LEU A 33 -5.43 0.86 1.12
CA LEU A 33 -5.35 2.16 0.45
C LEU A 33 -6.74 2.50 -0.08
N ILE A 34 -7.26 3.69 0.24
CA ILE A 34 -8.61 4.10 -0.13
C ILE A 34 -8.57 5.16 -1.20
N ASP A 35 -9.10 4.86 -2.39
CA ASP A 35 -9.36 5.85 -3.45
C ASP A 35 -10.85 6.25 -3.42
N PRO A 36 -11.21 7.49 -2.99
CA PRO A 36 -12.58 7.96 -3.05
C PRO A 36 -13.13 7.93 -4.50
N PRO A 37 -14.44 7.77 -4.70
CA PRO A 37 -15.04 7.82 -6.04
C PRO A 37 -14.64 9.08 -6.81
N GLY A 38 -14.22 8.91 -8.07
CA GLY A 38 -13.73 10.01 -8.91
C GLY A 38 -12.29 10.45 -8.62
N ARG A 39 -11.58 9.79 -7.70
CA ARG A 39 -10.15 9.98 -7.45
C ARG A 39 -9.39 8.68 -7.70
N ASN A 40 -8.11 8.82 -8.03
CA ASN A 40 -7.22 7.73 -8.41
C ASN A 40 -5.81 7.96 -7.84
N TYR A 41 -5.72 8.56 -6.65
CA TYR A 41 -4.45 8.95 -6.05
C TYR A 41 -3.56 7.72 -5.82
N TRP A 42 -4.09 6.72 -5.12
CA TRP A 42 -3.32 5.52 -4.78
C TRP A 42 -3.11 4.62 -5.99
N SER A 43 -4.07 4.60 -6.92
CA SER A 43 -3.91 3.93 -8.21
C SER A 43 -2.71 4.50 -9.00
N GLN A 44 -2.65 5.82 -9.20
CA GLN A 44 -1.54 6.48 -9.89
C GLN A 44 -0.21 6.34 -9.13
N TRP A 45 -0.24 6.50 -7.81
CA TRP A 45 0.93 6.31 -6.95
C TRP A 45 1.47 4.89 -7.09
N LEU A 46 0.60 3.88 -7.11
CA LEU A 46 1.00 2.49 -7.23
C LEU A 46 1.65 2.18 -8.58
N ASP A 47 1.08 2.71 -9.66
CA ASP A 47 1.65 2.55 -11.00
C ASP A 47 3.05 3.17 -11.06
N PHE A 48 3.22 4.36 -10.49
CA PHE A 48 4.53 5.00 -10.35
C PHE A 48 5.49 4.14 -9.54
N VAL A 49 5.10 3.69 -8.34
CA VAL A 49 5.94 2.88 -7.46
C VAL A 49 6.35 1.57 -8.13
N ARG A 50 5.41 0.85 -8.76
CA ARG A 50 5.70 -0.41 -9.46
C ARG A 50 6.65 -0.19 -10.62
N LYS A 51 6.44 0.84 -11.44
CA LYS A 51 7.28 1.13 -12.60
C LYS A 51 8.69 1.52 -12.16
N THR A 52 8.80 2.45 -11.23
CA THR A 52 10.08 3.05 -10.81
C THR A 52 10.90 2.10 -9.93
N LEU A 53 10.27 1.41 -8.97
CA LEU A 53 11.02 0.53 -8.06
C LEU A 53 11.46 -0.77 -8.70
N ARG A 54 10.77 -1.25 -9.75
CA ARG A 54 11.23 -2.42 -10.53
C ARG A 54 12.56 -2.16 -11.22
N SER A 55 12.81 -0.94 -11.66
CA SER A 55 14.08 -0.52 -12.27
C SER A 55 15.10 0.00 -11.25
N SER A 56 14.80 -0.04 -9.96
CA SER A 56 15.72 0.49 -8.94
C SER A 56 16.85 -0.50 -8.64
N THR A 57 17.94 0.00 -8.05
CA THR A 57 19.09 -0.81 -7.62
C THR A 57 18.69 -1.92 -6.64
N HIS A 58 17.61 -1.71 -5.88
CA HIS A 58 17.10 -2.65 -4.88
C HIS A 58 15.58 -2.83 -5.06
N PRO A 59 15.16 -3.64 -6.05
CA PRO A 59 13.74 -3.86 -6.27
C PRO A 59 13.12 -4.61 -5.08
N PRO A 60 11.86 -4.28 -4.70
CA PRO A 60 11.16 -5.00 -3.66
C PRO A 60 11.05 -6.49 -4.03
N ARG A 61 11.40 -7.37 -3.09
CA ARG A 61 11.34 -8.82 -3.27
C ARG A 61 9.96 -9.32 -2.86
N GLY A 62 9.24 -9.93 -3.79
CA GLY A 62 7.93 -10.55 -3.54
C GLY A 62 6.72 -9.63 -3.80
N PRO A 63 5.50 -10.12 -3.54
CA PRO A 63 4.28 -9.38 -3.79
C PRO A 63 4.14 -8.19 -2.83
N LEU A 64 3.57 -7.09 -3.33
CA LEU A 64 3.21 -5.96 -2.49
C LEU A 64 2.01 -6.35 -1.60
N LEU A 65 2.16 -6.20 -0.29
CA LEU A 65 1.19 -6.66 0.72
C LEU A 65 0.19 -5.57 1.11
N PHE A 66 -0.55 -5.05 0.13
CA PHE A 66 -1.65 -4.10 0.38
C PHE A 66 -2.85 -4.41 -0.52
N THR A 67 -4.02 -3.91 -0.12
CA THR A 67 -5.27 -3.96 -0.88
C THR A 67 -5.69 -2.53 -1.21
N LEU A 68 -5.96 -2.26 -2.48
CA LEU A 68 -6.54 -0.99 -2.93
C LEU A 68 -8.06 -1.16 -2.99
N THR A 69 -8.80 -0.25 -2.37
CA THR A 69 -10.27 -0.28 -2.34
C THR A 69 -10.83 1.12 -2.55
N ASN A 70 -12.07 1.20 -3.04
CA ASN A 70 -12.83 2.43 -3.19
C ASN A 70 -13.82 2.68 -2.04
N SER A 71 -13.89 1.79 -1.05
CA SER A 71 -14.77 1.93 0.11
C SER A 71 -14.17 1.32 1.37
N VAL A 72 -14.50 1.91 2.53
CA VAL A 72 -14.11 1.42 3.87
C VAL A 72 -14.82 0.09 4.22
N GLY A 73 -15.75 -0.39 3.38
CA GLY A 73 -16.66 -1.49 3.69
C GLY A 73 -16.19 -2.91 3.35
N GLU A 74 -15.05 -3.11 2.70
CA GLU A 74 -14.64 -4.45 2.25
C GLU A 74 -13.37 -4.97 2.93
N ARG A 75 -13.55 -5.61 4.09
CA ARG A 75 -13.13 -7.01 4.29
C ARG A 75 -13.70 -7.60 5.57
N ARG A 76 -14.53 -8.64 5.42
CA ARG A 76 -14.63 -9.70 6.43
C ARG A 76 -13.36 -10.57 6.32
N PRO A 77 -12.73 -10.99 7.43
CA PRO A 77 -11.62 -11.92 7.37
C PRO A 77 -12.11 -13.25 6.78
N LYS A 78 -11.50 -13.71 5.67
CA LYS A 78 -11.62 -15.11 5.27
C LYS A 78 -10.86 -15.93 6.30
N ARG A 79 -11.60 -16.59 7.20
CA ARG A 79 -11.10 -17.75 7.95
C ARG A 79 -10.85 -18.86 6.93
N SER A 80 -9.61 -19.33 6.83
CA SER A 80 -9.31 -20.74 6.56
C SER A 80 -8.56 -21.26 7.77
#